data_AF-A0A248UNA0-F1
#
_entry.id   AF-A0A248UNA0-F1
#
_cell.length_a   1.000
_cell.length_b   1.000
_cell.length_c   1.000
_cell.angle_alpha   90.00
_cell.angle_beta   90.00
_cell.angle_gamma   90.00
#
_symmetry.space_group_name_H-M   'P 1'
#
loop_
_entity.id
_entity.type
_entity.pdbx_description
1 polymer ?
#
loop_
_entity_poly.entity_id
_entity_poly.type
_entity_poly.pdbx_seq_one_letter_code
_entity_poly.pdbx_strand_id
1 'polypeptide(L)' 'MVIEIKQTSVFHRWETGLRDKRARTIIATRLMRLAEGLAGDVEAVGEGA' A
#
# COMPACT_ATOMS: atom_id res chain seq x y z
N MET A 1 1.81 16.75 0.62
CA MET A 1 1.44 16.42 2.02
C MET A 1 2.01 15.04 2.28
N VAL A 2 2.86 14.88 3.30
CA VAL A 2 3.46 13.58 3.63
C VAL A 2 2.44 12.79 4.44
N ILE A 3 2.15 11.55 4.04
CA ILE A 3 1.22 10.65 4.73
C ILE A 3 2.03 9.69 5.59
N GLU A 4 1.70 9.59 6.88
CA GLU A 4 2.29 8.57 7.75
C GLU A 4 1.58 7.23 7.51
N ILE A 5 2.30 6.26 6.96
CA ILE A 5 1.81 4.89 6.76
C ILE A 5 2.37 3.99 7.85
N LYS A 6 1.49 3.33 8.62
CA LYS A 6 1.87 2.35 9.65
C LYS A 6 1.60 0.93 9.16
N GLN A 7 2.62 0.07 9.21
CA GLN A 7 2.46 -1.34 8.86
C GLN A 7 1.96 -2.14 10.06
N THR A 8 0.84 -2.86 9.90
CA THR A 8 0.33 -3.76 10.93
C THR A 8 0.92 -5.15 10.79
N SER A 9 0.94 -5.92 11.88
CA SER A 9 1.41 -7.31 11.85
C SER A 9 0.54 -8.20 10.95
N VAL A 10 -0.75 -7.89 10.83
CA VAL A 10 -1.69 -8.59 9.92
C VAL A 10 -1.30 -8.38 8.47
N PHE A 11 -1.08 -7.12 8.07
CA PHE A 11 -0.64 -6.79 6.72
C PHE A 11 0.71 -7.43 6.40
N HIS A 12 1.67 -7.35 7.33
CA HIS A 12 2.99 -7.95 7.14
C HIS A 12 2.93 -9.46 6.88
N ARG A 13 2.11 -10.20 7.65
CA ARG A 13 1.91 -11.65 7.44
C ARG A 13 1.26 -11.94 6.08
N TRP A 14 0.29 -11.13 5.67
CA TRP A 14 -0.34 -11.29 4.36
C TRP A 14 0.65 -11.01 3.21
N GLU A 15 1.40 -9.92 3.28
CA GLU A 15 2.35 -9.51 2.24
C GLU A 15 3.47 -10.53 2.06
N THR A 16 4.04 -11.03 3.17
CA THR A 16 5.09 -12.05 3.13
C THR A 16 4.59 -13.41 2.66
N GLY A 17 3.30 -13.70 2.82
CA GLY A 17 2.64 -14.90 2.28
C GLY A 17 2.41 -14.88 0.76
N LEU A 18 2.57 -13.73 0.09
CA LEU A 18 2.42 -13.63 -1.36
C LEU A 18 3.55 -14.38 -2.09
N ARG A 19 3.17 -15.45 -2.81
CA ARG A 19 4.09 -16.26 -3.63
C ARG A 19 4.69 -15.47 -4.78
N ASP A 20 3.93 -14.58 -5.39
CA ASP A 20 4.39 -13.74 -6.50
C ASP A 20 5.27 -12.58 -5.99
N LYS A 21 6.57 -12.69 -6.27
CA LYS A 21 7.55 -11.65 -5.91
C LYS A 21 7.28 -10.33 -6.64
N ARG A 22 6.80 -10.36 -7.88
CA ARG A 22 6.50 -9.15 -8.66
C ARG A 22 5.33 -8.40 -8.05
N ALA A 23 4.29 -9.12 -7.61
CA ALA A 23 3.16 -8.53 -6.92
C ALA A 23 3.61 -7.77 -5.65
N ARG A 24 4.48 -8.38 -4.83
CA ARG A 24 5.04 -7.70 -3.63
C ARG A 24 5.79 -6.42 -3.99
N THR A 25 6.63 -6.45 -5.02
CA THR A 25 7.35 -5.25 -5.47
C THR A 25 6.40 -4.14 -5.93
N ILE A 26 5.33 -4.48 -6.66
CA ILE A 26 4.35 -3.49 -7.11
C ILE A 26 3.63 -2.86 -5.91
N ILE A 27 3.23 -3.67 -4.91
CA ILE A 27 2.59 -3.18 -3.69
C ILE A 27 3.52 -2.23 -2.93
N ALA A 28 4.77 -2.63 -2.69
CA ALA A 28 5.76 -1.80 -2.00
C ALA A 28 5.98 -0.45 -2.72
N THR A 29 6.12 -0.47 -4.05
CA THR A 29 6.25 0.75 -4.87
C THR A 29 5.03 1.67 -4.73
N ARG A 30 3.81 1.12 -4.69
CA ARG A 30 2.59 1.92 -4.51
C ARG A 30 2.52 2.55 -3.11
N LEU A 31 2.89 1.80 -2.06
CA LEU A 31 2.93 2.33 -0.69
C LEU A 31 3.96 3.45 -0.54
N MET A 32 5.15 3.31 -1.12
CA MET A 32 6.17 4.36 -1.09
C MET A 32 5.67 5.64 -1.77
N ARG A 33 5.04 5.53 -2.95
CA ARG A 33 4.45 6.68 -3.63
C ARG A 33 3.36 7.35 -2.79
N LEU A 34 2.52 6.56 -2.13
CA LEU A 34 1.46 7.10 -1.27
C LEU A 34 2.03 7.85 -0.06
N ALA A 35 3.10 7.36 0.56
CA ALA A 35 3.77 8.05 1.67
C ALA A 35 4.30 9.44 1.27
N GLU A 36 4.79 9.56 0.03
CA GLU A 36 5.20 10.84 -0.59
C GLU A 36 4.02 11.73 -1.03
N GLY A 37 2.79 11.31 -0.79
CA GLY A 37 1.58 12.02 -1.21
C GLY A 37 1.27 11.89 -2.71
N LEU A 38 1.89 10.93 -3.41
CA LEU A 38 1.73 10.68 -4.85
C LEU A 38 0.72 9.56 -5.12
N ALA A 39 -0.52 9.76 -4.68
CA ALA A 39 -1.59 8.79 -4.83
C ALA A 39 -1.99 8.56 -6.31
N GLY A 40 -1.95 9.62 -7.14
CA GLY A 40 -2.45 9.58 -8.52
C GLY A 40 -3.98 9.60 -8.56
N ASP A 41 -4.57 9.04 -9.62
CA ASP A 41 -6.01 8.87 -9.73
C ASP A 41 -6.45 7.64 -8.91
N VAL A 42 -6.87 7.88 -7.68
CA VAL A 42 -7.39 6.87 -6.77
C VAL A 42 -8.78 7.28 -6.30
N GLU A 43 -9.63 6.28 -6.10
CA GLU A 43 -10.94 6.43 -5.49
C GLU A 43 -10.98 5.54 -4.25
N ALA A 44 -11.73 5.95 -3.24
CA ALA A 44 -11.95 5.13 -2.07
C ALA A 44 -12.73 3.87 -2.45
N VAL A 45 -12.44 2.77 -1.75
CA VAL A 45 -13.19 1.52 -1.92
C VAL A 45 -14.20 1.41 -0.77
N GLY A 46 -15.49 1.33 -1.08
CA GLY A 46 -16.57 1.27 -0.10
C GLY A 46 -17.13 2.65 0.26
N GLU A 47 -17.57 2.84 1.51
CA GLU A 47 -18.19 4.09 1.99
C GLU A 47 -17.19 5.19 2.37
N GLY A 48 -15.90 5.03 2.09
CA GLY A 48 -14.88 6.02 2.44
C GLY A 48 -14.95 7.26 1.54
N ALA A 49 -14.98 8.45 2.14
CA ALA A 49 -14.78 9.76 1.52
C ALA A 49 -13.64 10.49 2.24
#